data_AF-A0A948VSI3-F1
#
_entry.id   AF-A0A948VSI3-F1
#
_cell.length_a   1.000
_cell.length_b   1.000
_cell.length_c   1.000
_cell.angle_alpha   90.00
_cell.angle_beta   90.00
_cell.angle_gamma   90.00
#
_symmetry.space_group_name_H-M   'P 1'
#
loop_
_entity.id
_entity.type
_entity.pdbx_description
1 polymer ?
#
loop_
_entity_poly.entity_id
_entity_poly.type
_entity_poly.pdbx_seq_one_letter_code
_entity_poly.pdbx_strand_id
1 'polypeptide(L)'
;MQRFAVLGRYLTIAALFAAVGGCSSNIKLEDLQSGATGALKAIPQAAQAIVPKAVKPPVGSATEVYTRVARGALTCWMGGQGGMRATHLFQADAKPRSEGGAAQIDIHERLKDKPNVPGKRVFAVTIAPLGEGASVTVDNLGLPQQEGEAMSLDVERWAAAEEGCPKEPITEGWAIPAAVTEPAQARKPKP
;
A
#
# COMPACT_ATOMS: atom_id res chain seq x y z
N MET A 1 -37.99 33.87 23.03
CA MET A 1 -37.69 35.31 23.20
C MET A 1 -36.46 35.64 22.37
N GLN A 2 -36.56 36.65 21.48
CA GLN A 2 -35.53 37.53 20.87
C GLN A 2 -34.26 36.86 20.26
N ARG A 3 -34.08 36.72 18.94
CA ARG A 3 -33.88 37.72 17.85
C ARG A 3 -32.84 38.81 18.17
N PHE A 4 -31.67 38.74 17.54
CA PHE A 4 -30.89 39.93 17.17
C PHE A 4 -30.39 39.81 15.72
N ALA A 5 -31.00 40.64 14.89
CA ALA A 5 -30.49 41.06 13.59
C ALA A 5 -29.61 42.31 13.82
N VAL A 6 -28.51 42.44 13.07
CA VAL A 6 -27.91 43.75 12.79
C VAL A 6 -27.61 43.84 11.30
N LEU A 7 -28.33 44.77 10.68
CA LEU A 7 -28.18 45.25 9.32
C LEU A 7 -26.93 46.13 9.15
N GLY A 8 -26.38 46.08 7.93
CA GLY A 8 -25.99 47.26 7.12
C GLY A 8 -24.64 47.90 7.43
N ARG A 9 -23.93 48.51 6.48
CA ARG A 9 -24.29 48.92 5.12
C ARG A 9 -23.00 49.32 4.39
N TYR A 10 -22.79 48.76 3.19
CA TYR A 10 -22.11 49.28 1.99
C TYR A 10 -20.95 50.29 2.10
N LEU A 11 -19.81 49.95 1.47
CA LEU A 11 -19.13 50.89 0.56
C LEU A 11 -18.50 50.14 -0.64
N THR A 12 -18.91 50.58 -1.82
CA THR A 12 -18.47 50.24 -3.18
C THR A 12 -17.02 50.67 -3.46
N ILE A 13 -16.22 49.81 -4.09
CA ILE A 13 -15.15 50.22 -5.02
C ILE A 13 -15.21 49.31 -6.25
N ALA A 14 -15.26 49.96 -7.40
CA ALA A 14 -15.42 49.38 -8.72
C ALA A 14 -14.10 48.88 -9.32
N ALA A 15 -14.23 47.79 -10.08
CA ALA A 15 -13.59 47.44 -11.35
C ALA A 15 -12.13 47.83 -11.63
N LEU A 16 -11.32 46.81 -11.98
CA LEU A 16 -10.49 46.88 -13.19
C LEU A 16 -10.36 45.50 -13.86
N PHE A 17 -10.77 45.47 -15.13
CA PHE A 17 -10.66 44.39 -16.11
C PHE A 17 -9.20 44.11 -16.49
N ALA A 18 -8.84 42.85 -16.75
CA ALA A 18 -7.88 42.49 -17.81
C ALA A 18 -7.95 41.00 -18.23
N ALA A 19 -8.25 40.83 -19.52
CA ALA A 19 -7.77 39.80 -20.45
C ALA A 19 -8.22 38.33 -20.29
N VAL A 20 -9.23 38.00 -21.10
CA VAL A 20 -9.58 36.66 -21.58
C VAL A 20 -8.64 36.27 -22.72
N GLY A 21 -7.99 35.11 -22.60
CA GLY A 21 -7.43 34.33 -23.72
C GLY A 21 -7.73 32.86 -23.40
N GLY A 22 -8.30 32.02 -24.26
CA GLY A 22 -8.25 32.02 -25.72
C GLY A 22 -7.57 30.73 -26.18
N CYS A 23 -8.15 29.57 -25.90
CA CYS A 23 -7.86 28.32 -26.62
C CYS A 23 -9.19 27.77 -27.14
N SER A 24 -9.38 27.92 -28.44
CA SER A 24 -10.45 27.31 -29.22
C SER A 24 -10.13 25.85 -29.46
N SER A 25 -10.99 24.95 -29.01
CA SER A 25 -11.00 23.55 -29.44
C SER A 25 -12.42 23.18 -29.85
N ASN A 26 -12.73 23.42 -31.12
CA ASN A 26 -13.82 22.73 -31.82
C ASN A 26 -13.37 21.27 -32.02
N ILE A 27 -13.55 20.42 -31.01
CA ILE A 27 -13.45 18.97 -31.21
C ILE A 27 -14.86 18.45 -31.37
N LYS A 28 -15.21 18.10 -32.62
CA LYS A 28 -16.41 17.32 -32.89
C LYS A 28 -16.18 15.90 -32.40
N LEU A 29 -17.17 15.35 -31.70
CA LEU A 29 -17.15 13.99 -31.18
C LEU A 29 -16.99 12.92 -32.29
N GLU A 30 -17.27 13.30 -33.54
CA GLU A 30 -17.13 12.45 -34.73
C GLU A 30 -15.66 12.21 -35.15
N ASP A 31 -14.70 13.07 -34.74
CA ASP A 31 -13.27 12.86 -35.00
C ASP A 31 -12.61 11.84 -34.05
N LEU A 32 -13.28 11.44 -32.96
CA LEU A 32 -12.79 10.38 -32.06
C LEU A 32 -13.13 8.97 -32.56
N GLN A 33 -13.98 8.83 -33.59
CA GLN A 33 -14.43 7.53 -34.11
C GLN A 33 -13.75 7.09 -35.40
N SER A 34 -12.87 7.91 -36.01
CA SER A 34 -12.14 7.52 -37.21
C SER A 34 -10.64 7.39 -36.96
N GLY A 35 -10.17 6.13 -36.85
CA GLY A 35 -8.80 5.79 -37.27
C GLY A 35 -7.79 5.35 -36.20
N ALA A 36 -8.12 4.38 -35.34
CA ALA A 36 -7.15 3.72 -34.45
C ALA A 36 -6.71 2.32 -34.91
N THR A 37 -6.72 2.02 -36.22
CA THR A 37 -6.17 0.75 -36.76
C THR A 37 -4.77 0.88 -37.36
N GLY A 38 -4.19 2.08 -37.45
CA GLY A 38 -2.87 2.29 -38.07
C GLY A 38 -1.77 2.88 -37.18
N ALA A 39 -2.11 3.57 -36.09
CA ALA A 39 -1.16 4.37 -35.30
C ALA A 39 -0.44 3.62 -34.17
N LEU A 40 -0.66 2.30 -34.02
CA LEU A 40 -0.01 1.50 -32.97
C LEU A 40 1.41 1.02 -33.34
N LYS A 41 1.89 1.29 -34.56
CA LYS A 41 3.15 0.69 -35.07
C LYS A 41 4.43 1.47 -34.75
N ALA A 42 4.34 2.61 -34.06
CA ALA A 42 5.52 3.43 -33.74
C ALA A 42 5.39 4.13 -32.38
N ILE A 43 5.10 3.36 -31.33
CA ILE A 43 5.31 3.84 -29.96
C ILE A 43 6.81 3.72 -29.69
N PRO A 44 7.55 4.83 -29.48
CA PRO A 44 8.96 4.77 -29.11
C PRO A 44 9.10 3.94 -27.83
N GLN A 45 10.16 3.14 -27.72
CA GLN A 45 10.36 2.20 -26.62
C GLN A 45 10.30 2.87 -25.23
N ALA A 46 10.60 4.18 -25.16
CA ALA A 46 10.42 5.03 -23.97
C ALA A 46 8.95 5.20 -23.52
N ALA A 47 7.98 5.12 -24.42
CA ALA A 47 6.56 5.20 -24.08
C ALA A 47 5.97 3.85 -23.60
N GLN A 48 6.66 2.72 -23.83
CA GLN A 48 6.30 1.46 -23.16
C GLN A 48 6.60 1.48 -21.66
N ALA A 49 7.52 2.34 -21.21
CA ALA A 49 7.81 2.55 -19.79
C ALA A 49 6.72 3.34 -19.04
N ILE A 50 5.75 3.92 -19.76
CA ILE A 50 4.63 4.70 -19.20
C ILE A 50 3.32 3.89 -19.21
N VAL A 51 3.35 2.63 -19.68
CA VAL A 51 2.17 1.77 -19.59
C VAL A 51 1.91 1.47 -18.11
N PRO A 52 0.76 1.88 -17.54
CA PRO A 52 0.41 1.52 -16.18
C PRO A 52 0.43 0.00 -16.10
N LYS A 53 1.28 -0.55 -15.23
CA LYS A 53 1.28 -1.97 -14.95
C LYS A 53 -0.13 -2.33 -14.52
N ALA A 54 -0.78 -3.24 -15.24
CA ALA A 54 -2.15 -3.64 -14.93
C ALA A 54 -2.17 -4.28 -13.54
N VAL A 55 -2.71 -3.55 -12.56
CA VAL A 55 -2.93 -4.04 -11.20
C VAL A 55 -4.10 -5.01 -11.25
N LYS A 56 -3.88 -6.26 -10.83
CA LYS A 56 -4.95 -7.25 -10.73
C LYS A 56 -5.90 -6.83 -9.61
N PRO A 57 -7.23 -6.80 -9.85
CA PRO A 57 -8.16 -6.41 -8.81
C PRO A 57 -8.18 -7.45 -7.67
N PRO A 58 -8.42 -7.03 -6.42
CA PRO A 58 -8.65 -7.96 -5.31
C PRO A 58 -9.81 -8.92 -5.60
N VAL A 59 -9.69 -10.18 -5.17
CA VAL A 59 -10.69 -11.23 -5.43
C VAL A 59 -11.39 -11.66 -4.14
N GLY A 60 -12.71 -11.57 -4.10
CA GLY A 60 -13.52 -12.01 -2.95
C GLY A 60 -13.73 -10.91 -1.89
N SER A 61 -14.33 -11.32 -0.77
CA SER A 61 -14.75 -10.41 0.30
C SER A 61 -13.56 -9.82 1.08
N ALA A 62 -13.79 -8.69 1.77
CA ALA A 62 -12.76 -8.02 2.57
C ALA A 62 -12.09 -8.96 3.60
N THR A 63 -12.84 -9.85 4.25
CA THR A 63 -12.29 -10.83 5.20
C THR A 63 -11.40 -11.89 4.53
N GLU A 64 -11.75 -12.35 3.33
CA GLU A 64 -10.96 -13.32 2.58
C GLU A 64 -9.65 -12.68 2.08
N VAL A 65 -9.75 -11.45 1.56
CA VAL A 65 -8.58 -10.66 1.14
C VAL A 65 -7.66 -10.41 2.33
N TYR A 66 -8.20 -9.96 3.47
CA TYR A 66 -7.43 -9.79 4.71
C TYR A 66 -6.70 -11.06 5.11
N THR A 67 -7.39 -12.20 5.09
CA THR A 67 -6.79 -13.48 5.52
C THR A 67 -5.62 -13.87 4.62
N ARG A 68 -5.74 -13.68 3.30
CA ARG A 68 -4.64 -13.97 2.36
C ARG A 68 -3.47 -13.01 2.51
N VAL A 69 -3.74 -11.71 2.59
CA VAL A 69 -2.70 -10.69 2.75
C VAL A 69 -1.96 -10.86 4.08
N ALA A 70 -2.68 -11.05 5.19
CA ALA A 70 -2.08 -11.27 6.50
C ALA A 70 -1.22 -12.54 6.53
N ARG A 71 -1.70 -13.64 5.94
CA ARG A 71 -0.93 -14.88 5.81
C ARG A 71 0.35 -14.66 5.01
N GLY A 72 0.23 -14.02 3.83
CA GLY A 72 1.37 -13.71 2.98
C GLY A 72 2.42 -12.87 3.69
N ALA A 73 2.02 -11.77 4.33
CA ALA A 73 2.91 -10.91 5.10
C ALA A 73 3.61 -11.68 6.25
N LEU A 74 2.84 -12.50 6.99
CA LEU A 74 3.39 -13.29 8.10
C LEU A 74 4.34 -14.40 7.65
N THR A 75 4.14 -14.98 6.47
CA THR A 75 5.00 -16.05 5.95
C THR A 75 6.23 -15.51 5.22
N CYS A 76 6.05 -14.51 4.36
CA CYS A 76 7.08 -14.08 3.40
C CYS A 76 7.95 -12.94 3.92
N TRP A 77 7.45 -12.12 4.84
CA TRP A 77 8.19 -10.97 5.36
C TRP A 77 8.50 -11.11 6.85
N MET A 78 7.51 -11.50 7.65
CA MET A 78 7.63 -11.64 9.10
C MET A 78 7.93 -13.09 9.56
N GLY A 79 8.07 -14.02 8.62
CA GLY A 79 8.29 -15.44 8.83
C GLY A 79 9.76 -15.84 8.65
N GLY A 80 10.09 -17.13 8.68
CA GLY A 80 11.47 -17.59 8.53
C GLY A 80 12.08 -17.35 7.14
N GLN A 81 11.25 -17.10 6.13
CA GLN A 81 11.71 -16.74 4.77
C GLN A 81 11.95 -15.23 4.62
N GLY A 82 11.41 -14.42 5.52
CA GLY A 82 11.57 -12.98 5.52
C GLY A 82 12.48 -12.51 6.65
N GLY A 83 13.18 -11.41 6.46
CA GLY A 83 14.08 -10.89 7.48
C GLY A 83 13.42 -9.96 8.51
N MET A 84 12.17 -9.50 8.28
CA MET A 84 11.58 -8.37 9.02
C MET A 84 11.31 -8.65 10.49
N ARG A 85 11.11 -9.90 10.88
CA ARG A 85 10.66 -10.24 12.24
C ARG A 85 11.59 -9.73 13.35
N ALA A 86 12.90 -9.66 13.07
CA ALA A 86 13.90 -9.22 14.02
C ALA A 86 13.84 -7.71 14.30
N THR A 87 13.47 -6.92 13.29
CA THR A 87 13.50 -5.45 13.33
C THR A 87 12.12 -4.81 13.35
N HIS A 88 11.07 -5.57 13.04
CA HIS A 88 9.71 -5.06 12.89
C HIS A 88 8.67 -5.89 13.66
N LEU A 89 7.51 -5.28 13.89
CA LEU A 89 6.31 -5.84 14.49
C LEU A 89 5.15 -5.78 13.50
N PHE A 90 4.43 -6.88 13.40
CA PHE A 90 3.17 -6.97 12.68
C PHE A 90 2.03 -6.71 13.65
N GLN A 91 1.12 -5.81 13.27
CA GLN A 91 -0.13 -5.58 13.98
C GLN A 91 -1.27 -5.56 12.96
N ALA A 92 -2.39 -6.20 13.30
CA ALA A 92 -3.57 -6.16 12.46
C ALA A 92 -4.82 -5.97 13.31
N ASP A 93 -5.77 -5.20 12.76
CA ASP A 93 -7.14 -5.07 13.25
C ASP A 93 -8.07 -5.51 12.13
N ALA A 94 -9.06 -6.34 12.44
CA ALA A 94 -10.02 -6.81 11.45
C ALA A 94 -11.41 -6.90 12.08
N LYS A 95 -12.39 -6.32 11.39
CA LYS A 95 -13.80 -6.45 11.73
C LYS A 95 -14.34 -7.82 11.27
N PRO A 96 -15.30 -8.40 11.98
CA PRO A 96 -15.96 -9.61 11.53
C PRO A 96 -16.75 -9.35 10.24
N ARG A 97 -17.07 -10.42 9.49
CA ARG A 97 -17.85 -10.33 8.25
C ARG A 97 -19.24 -9.69 8.47
N SER A 98 -19.85 -9.91 9.62
CA SER A 98 -21.14 -9.29 10.02
C SER A 98 -21.07 -7.76 10.14
N GLU A 99 -19.88 -7.19 10.30
CA GLU A 99 -19.63 -5.74 10.37
C GLU A 99 -18.96 -5.21 9.07
N GLY A 100 -19.04 -5.97 7.98
CA GLY A 100 -18.48 -5.60 6.68
C GLY A 100 -17.02 -6.01 6.46
N GLY A 101 -16.35 -6.60 7.46
CA GLY A 101 -15.05 -7.25 7.23
C GLY A 101 -13.87 -6.32 6.92
N ALA A 102 -14.00 -5.02 7.18
CA ALA A 102 -12.91 -4.06 7.02
C ALA A 102 -11.71 -4.44 7.89
N ALA A 103 -10.49 -4.20 7.41
CA ALA A 103 -9.27 -4.56 8.12
C ALA A 103 -8.12 -3.59 7.85
N GLN A 104 -7.20 -3.52 8.81
CA GLN A 104 -5.96 -2.77 8.74
C GLN A 104 -4.81 -3.70 9.12
N ILE A 105 -3.73 -3.67 8.33
CA ILE A 105 -2.46 -4.32 8.65
C ILE A 105 -1.39 -3.25 8.69
N ASP A 106 -0.65 -3.20 9.80
CA ASP A 106 0.41 -2.23 10.02
C ASP A 106 1.72 -2.96 10.35
N ILE A 107 2.80 -2.53 9.70
CA ILE A 107 4.16 -2.91 10.07
C ILE A 107 4.80 -1.74 10.82
N HIS A 108 5.33 -2.03 12.00
CA HIS A 108 6.01 -1.07 12.86
C HIS A 108 7.46 -1.45 13.05
N GLU A 109 8.34 -0.49 13.25
CA GLU A 109 9.68 -0.74 13.78
C GLU A 109 9.61 -1.27 15.21
N ARG A 110 10.54 -2.13 15.60
CA ARG A 110 10.74 -2.53 16.99
C ARG A 110 11.56 -1.49 17.73
N LEU A 111 11.11 -1.17 18.94
CA LEU A 111 11.89 -0.37 19.88
C LEU A 111 12.91 -1.26 20.60
N LYS A 112 14.18 -0.82 20.67
CA LYS A 112 15.26 -1.60 21.31
C LYS A 112 14.95 -1.96 22.77
N ASP A 113 14.42 -1.00 23.53
CA ASP A 113 14.15 -1.17 24.96
C ASP A 113 12.78 -1.81 25.25
N LYS A 114 11.89 -1.85 24.25
CA LYS A 114 10.52 -2.37 24.35
C LYS A 114 10.16 -3.14 23.09
N PRO A 115 10.79 -4.30 22.82
CA PRO A 115 10.70 -4.97 21.53
C PRO A 115 9.30 -5.46 21.17
N ASN A 116 8.37 -5.59 22.13
CA ASN A 116 6.98 -6.02 21.90
C ASN A 116 5.97 -4.85 21.89
N VAL A 117 6.44 -3.61 21.96
CA VAL A 117 5.60 -2.42 21.82
C VAL A 117 5.79 -1.90 20.39
N PRO A 118 4.70 -1.65 19.63
CA PRO A 118 4.79 -1.04 18.30
C PRO A 118 5.52 0.30 18.37
N GLY A 119 6.59 0.42 17.60
CA GLY A 119 7.31 1.69 17.40
C GLY A 119 6.65 2.53 16.30
N LYS A 120 7.47 3.19 15.49
CA LYS A 120 6.99 3.97 14.34
C LYS A 120 6.33 3.02 13.32
N ARG A 121 5.15 3.39 12.82
CA ARG A 121 4.52 2.71 11.67
C ARG A 121 5.28 3.06 10.39
N VAL A 122 5.70 2.04 9.65
CA VAL A 122 6.52 2.17 8.44
C VAL A 122 5.84 1.65 7.18
N PHE A 123 4.80 0.84 7.33
CA PHE A 123 4.00 0.34 6.22
C PHE A 123 2.57 0.08 6.69
N ALA A 124 1.60 0.34 5.82
CA ALA A 124 0.18 0.17 6.13
C ALA A 124 -0.56 -0.44 4.94
N VAL A 125 -1.49 -1.35 5.23
CA VAL A 125 -2.43 -1.90 4.26
C VAL A 125 -3.83 -1.72 4.80
N THR A 126 -4.65 -0.97 4.06
CA THR A 126 -6.06 -0.74 4.37
C THR A 126 -6.92 -1.61 3.45
N ILE A 127 -7.83 -2.40 4.03
CA ILE A 127 -8.76 -3.26 3.30
C ILE A 127 -10.18 -2.82 3.65
N ALA A 128 -10.93 -2.33 2.67
CA ALA A 128 -12.31 -1.88 2.87
C ALA A 128 -13.28 -2.66 1.98
N PRO A 129 -14.48 -3.01 2.50
CA PRO A 129 -15.51 -3.67 1.69
C PRO A 129 -15.96 -2.80 0.52
N LEU A 130 -16.16 -3.42 -0.64
CA LEU A 130 -16.66 -2.76 -1.85
C LEU A 130 -17.69 -3.68 -2.53
N GLY A 131 -18.97 -3.52 -2.19
CA GLY A 131 -20.03 -4.46 -2.59
C GLY A 131 -19.74 -5.86 -2.06
N GLU A 132 -19.75 -6.86 -2.95
CA GLU A 132 -19.34 -8.25 -2.63
C GLU A 132 -17.82 -8.45 -2.60
N GLY A 133 -17.06 -7.44 -3.04
CA GLY A 133 -15.61 -7.48 -3.14
C GLY A 133 -14.90 -6.67 -2.03
N ALA A 134 -13.64 -6.35 -2.29
CA ALA A 134 -12.83 -5.50 -1.43
C ALA A 134 -11.99 -4.52 -2.25
N SER A 135 -11.68 -3.39 -1.64
CA SER A 135 -10.61 -2.49 -2.06
C SER A 135 -9.41 -2.67 -1.15
N VAL A 136 -8.21 -2.54 -1.70
CA VAL A 136 -6.94 -2.63 -0.96
C VAL A 136 -6.13 -1.39 -1.29
N THR A 137 -5.66 -0.69 -0.27
CA THR A 137 -4.76 0.46 -0.38
C THR A 137 -3.50 0.16 0.41
N VAL A 138 -2.35 0.53 -0.13
CA VAL A 138 -1.04 0.28 0.46
C VAL A 138 -0.28 1.60 0.56
N ASP A 139 0.26 1.88 1.75
CA ASP A 139 1.04 3.08 2.01
C ASP A 139 2.42 2.70 2.56
N ASN A 140 3.49 3.07 1.82
CA ASN A 140 4.85 3.02 2.35
C ASN A 140 5.15 4.31 3.12
N LEU A 141 5.21 4.20 4.45
CA LEU A 141 5.35 5.33 5.38
C LEU A 141 6.79 5.53 5.86
N GLY A 142 7.68 4.59 5.56
CA GLY A 142 9.06 4.66 6.02
C GLY A 142 9.93 3.43 5.78
N LEU A 143 9.47 2.41 5.04
CA LEU A 143 10.38 1.37 4.57
C LEU A 143 11.30 1.92 3.47
N PRO A 144 12.51 1.35 3.31
CA PRO A 144 13.33 1.57 2.13
C PRO A 144 12.50 1.39 0.86
N GLN A 145 12.69 2.25 -0.13
CA GLN A 145 11.83 2.29 -1.32
C GLN A 145 11.70 0.92 -2.00
N GLN A 146 12.82 0.22 -2.20
CA GLN A 146 12.85 -1.12 -2.80
C GLN A 146 12.02 -2.13 -1.99
N GLU A 147 12.11 -2.10 -0.66
CA GLU A 147 11.35 -3.00 0.21
C GLU A 147 9.86 -2.66 0.21
N GLY A 148 9.51 -1.38 0.29
CA GLY A 148 8.12 -0.93 0.25
C GLY A 148 7.44 -1.25 -1.08
N GLU A 149 8.13 -1.07 -2.21
CA GLU A 149 7.64 -1.44 -3.53
C GLU A 149 7.47 -2.96 -3.67
N ALA A 150 8.46 -3.75 -3.24
CA ALA A 150 8.37 -5.20 -3.25
C ALA A 150 7.22 -5.72 -2.37
N MET A 151 7.04 -5.17 -1.17
CA MET A 151 5.93 -5.54 -0.29
C MET A 151 4.58 -5.14 -0.88
N SER A 152 4.49 -3.98 -1.55
CA SER A 152 3.26 -3.55 -2.21
C SER A 152 2.85 -4.51 -3.33
N LEU A 153 3.81 -4.94 -4.17
CA LEU A 153 3.56 -5.93 -5.22
C LEU A 153 3.13 -7.30 -4.66
N ASP A 154 3.68 -7.68 -3.50
CA ASP A 154 3.26 -8.89 -2.80
C ASP A 154 1.83 -8.78 -2.25
N VAL A 155 1.47 -7.65 -1.66
CA VAL A 155 0.10 -7.38 -1.18
C VAL A 155 -0.90 -7.45 -2.34
N GLU A 156 -0.59 -6.81 -3.47
CA GLU A 156 -1.43 -6.86 -4.68
C GLU A 156 -1.62 -8.31 -5.16
N ARG A 157 -0.55 -9.10 -5.20
CA ARG A 157 -0.59 -10.52 -5.58
C ARG A 157 -1.51 -11.32 -4.67
N TRP A 158 -1.33 -11.23 -3.35
CA TRP A 158 -2.16 -11.98 -2.40
C TRP A 158 -3.62 -11.50 -2.38
N ALA A 159 -3.84 -10.21 -2.58
CA ALA A 159 -5.19 -9.66 -2.74
C ALA A 159 -5.89 -10.26 -3.96
N ALA A 160 -5.18 -10.46 -5.06
CA ALA A 160 -5.63 -11.13 -6.28
C ALA A 160 -5.70 -12.67 -6.18
N ALA A 161 -5.61 -13.23 -4.97
CA ALA A 161 -5.69 -14.68 -4.68
C ALA A 161 -4.56 -15.54 -5.24
N GLU A 162 -3.42 -14.93 -5.57
CA GLU A 162 -2.20 -15.67 -5.81
C GLU A 162 -1.51 -16.02 -4.49
N GLU A 163 -0.85 -17.17 -4.43
CA GLU A 163 -0.21 -17.69 -3.22
C GLU A 163 1.32 -17.66 -3.31
N GLY A 164 1.95 -17.84 -2.16
CA GLY A 164 3.40 -18.01 -2.05
C GLY A 164 4.21 -16.73 -1.87
N CYS A 165 5.48 -16.96 -1.58
CA CYS A 165 6.50 -15.92 -1.40
C CYS A 165 7.23 -15.64 -2.72
N PRO A 166 7.84 -14.47 -2.87
CA PRO A 166 8.68 -14.18 -4.03
C PRO A 166 9.76 -15.26 -4.20
N LYS A 167 10.07 -15.59 -5.47
CA LYS A 167 11.03 -16.66 -5.81
C LYS A 167 12.47 -16.32 -5.43
N GLU A 168 12.77 -15.04 -5.27
CA GLU A 168 14.06 -14.56 -4.79
C GLU A 168 13.89 -14.12 -3.33
N PRO A 169 14.73 -14.63 -2.40
CA PRO A 169 14.69 -14.18 -1.03
C PRO A 169 15.03 -12.70 -0.99
N ILE A 170 14.19 -11.91 -0.30
CA ILE A 170 14.43 -10.48 -0.06
C ILE A 170 15.50 -10.39 1.03
N THR A 171 16.75 -10.64 0.64
CA THR A 171 17.92 -10.66 1.52
C THR A 171 18.88 -9.50 1.24
N GLU A 172 18.69 -8.75 0.15
CA GLU A 172 19.49 -7.56 -0.11
C GLU A 172 19.20 -6.50 0.96
N GLY A 173 20.20 -6.19 1.78
CA GLY A 173 20.11 -5.21 2.88
C GLY A 173 19.78 -5.80 4.26
N TRP A 174 19.46 -7.09 4.35
CA TRP A 174 19.08 -7.75 5.60
C TRP A 174 20.30 -8.30 6.34
N ALA A 175 20.88 -7.51 7.24
CA ALA A 175 21.87 -8.04 8.19
C ALA A 175 21.15 -8.92 9.23
N ILE A 176 21.26 -10.24 9.09
CA ILE A 176 20.90 -11.17 10.16
C ILE A 176 21.92 -10.95 11.28
N PRO A 177 21.54 -10.49 12.49
CA PRO A 177 22.47 -10.49 13.60
C PRO A 177 22.91 -11.93 13.82
N ALA A 178 24.23 -12.17 13.71
CA ALA A 178 24.80 -13.49 13.88
C ALA A 178 24.23 -14.12 15.16
N ALA A 179 23.63 -15.29 15.02
CA ALA A 179 23.21 -16.07 16.16
C ALA A 179 24.43 -16.21 17.08
N VAL A 180 24.32 -15.71 18.31
CA VAL A 180 25.33 -15.95 19.34
C VAL A 180 25.32 -17.45 19.59
N THR A 181 26.22 -18.19 18.94
CA THR A 181 26.51 -19.57 19.27
C THR A 181 27.15 -19.54 20.66
N GLU A 182 26.31 -19.63 21.69
CA GLU A 182 26.78 -19.90 23.04
C GLU A 182 27.50 -21.27 22.99
N PRO A 183 28.81 -21.34 23.28
CA PRO A 183 29.55 -22.59 23.17
C PRO A 183 29.00 -23.58 24.20
N ALA A 184 28.56 -24.73 23.71
CA ALA A 184 28.08 -25.83 24.54
C ALA A 184 29.13 -26.20 25.59
N GLN A 185 28.86 -25.88 26.86
CA GLN A 185 29.70 -26.30 27.97
C GLN A 185 29.66 -27.82 28.07
N ALA A 186 30.80 -28.46 27.81
CA ALA A 186 31.01 -29.88 27.96
C ALA A 186 30.75 -30.29 29.42
N ARG A 187 29.65 -31.02 29.64
CA ARG A 187 29.41 -31.68 30.94
C ARG A 187 30.43 -32.79 31.11
N LYS A 188 31.30 -32.67 32.12
CA LYS A 188 32.22 -33.74 32.54
C LYS A 188 31.42 -34.94 33.10
N PRO A 189 31.78 -36.18 32.75
CA PRO A 189 31.17 -37.35 33.37
C PRO A 189 31.58 -37.45 34.85
N LYS A 190 30.61 -37.78 35.70
CA LYS A 190 30.76 -37.95 37.16
C LYS A 190 31.40 -39.31 37.45
N PRO A 191 32.32 -39.43 38.44
CA PRO A 191 32.95 -40.68 38.83
C PRO A 191 31.99 -41.68 39.47
#